data_AF-A0A1C5P5M8-F1
#
_entry.id   AF-A0A1C5P5M8-F1
#
_cell.length_a   1.000
_cell.length_b   1.000
_cell.length_c   1.000
_cell.angle_alpha   90.00
_cell.angle_beta   90.00
_cell.angle_gamma   90.00
#
_symmetry.space_group_name_H-M   'P 1'
#
loop_
_entity.id
_entity.type
_entity.pdbx_description
1 polymer ?
#
loop_
_entity_poly.entity_id
_entity_poly.type
_entity_poly.pdbx_seq_one_letter_code
_entity_poly.pdbx_strand_id
1 'polypeptide(L)'
;MLVQIGNWLYQNAMAIFISAIASLLISKRYYDKANRESVLMMVIFPIVKLLNEKYYTRNDYEALFEINSSYAVKYLRKKERNKLLELLSAYRDVCKYSKENADTSCIMAYYNYKLKEKGINPKPCAITDDDGEVVADDFPPDYNYLQDYVYKIVSSFDFIESPEECTIKIADAFKCYTEKYYTGEEITYFKDYSIEKVIELSEISKKWNDKFRRADKSKEEFLNLPICKKVKNIIDESSVNKYVNRKIDEKEYNYKEYEQRRIRDNMILEDVKKANELGSISRYSEEQIQ
;
A
#
# COMPACT_ATOMS: atom_id res chain seq x y z
N MET A 1 -41.33 -60.13 -31.69
CA MET A 1 -41.55 -59.88 -30.24
C MET A 1 -40.24 -59.59 -29.50
N LEU A 2 -39.27 -60.51 -29.43
CA LEU A 2 -37.97 -60.29 -28.73
C LEU A 2 -37.15 -59.10 -29.27
N VAL A 3 -37.08 -58.93 -30.61
CA VAL A 3 -36.38 -57.78 -31.24
C VAL A 3 -37.04 -56.44 -30.90
N GLN A 4 -38.37 -56.41 -30.78
CA GLN A 4 -39.10 -55.19 -30.39
C GLN A 4 -38.89 -54.84 -28.92
N ILE A 5 -38.86 -55.85 -28.03
CA ILE A 5 -38.54 -55.68 -26.61
C ILE A 5 -37.09 -55.18 -26.45
N GLY A 6 -36.14 -55.75 -27.20
CA GLY A 6 -34.75 -55.31 -27.20
C GLY A 6 -34.58 -53.86 -27.65
N ASN A 7 -35.23 -53.47 -28.75
CA ASN A 7 -35.21 -52.08 -29.22
C ASN A 7 -35.85 -51.11 -28.23
N TRP A 8 -36.95 -51.50 -27.59
CA TRP A 8 -37.61 -50.70 -26.56
C TRP A 8 -36.71 -50.51 -25.32
N LEU A 9 -36.08 -51.59 -24.84
CA LEU A 9 -35.12 -51.51 -23.73
C LEU A 9 -33.92 -50.64 -24.08
N TYR A 10 -33.37 -50.78 -25.29
CA TYR A 10 -32.25 -49.97 -25.77
C TYR A 10 -32.60 -48.48 -25.83
N GLN A 11 -33.78 -48.13 -26.36
CA GLN A 11 -34.25 -46.74 -26.43
C GLN A 11 -34.43 -46.13 -25.04
N ASN A 12 -35.03 -46.87 -24.09
CA ASN A 12 -35.20 -46.40 -22.71
C ASN A 12 -33.86 -46.24 -22.00
N ALA A 13 -32.95 -47.21 -22.13
CA ALA A 13 -31.61 -47.12 -21.57
C ALA A 13 -30.86 -45.90 -22.13
N MET A 14 -30.90 -45.69 -23.45
CA MET A 14 -30.28 -44.54 -24.09
C MET A 14 -30.87 -43.21 -23.61
N ALA A 15 -32.20 -43.13 -23.42
CA ALA A 15 -32.86 -41.95 -22.89
C ALA A 15 -32.42 -41.63 -21.44
N ILE A 16 -32.27 -42.67 -20.60
CA ILE A 16 -31.75 -42.52 -19.22
C ILE A 16 -30.31 -42.01 -19.24
N PHE A 17 -29.45 -42.59 -20.09
CA PHE A 17 -28.06 -42.15 -20.22
C PHE A 17 -27.94 -40.70 -20.71
N ILE A 18 -28.70 -40.31 -21.75
CA ILE A 18 -28.72 -38.93 -22.26
C ILE A 18 -29.20 -37.97 -21.17
N SER A 19 -30.25 -38.34 -20.43
CA SER A 19 -30.79 -37.52 -19.35
C SER A 19 -29.78 -37.35 -18.21
N ALA A 20 -29.09 -38.42 -17.81
CA ALA A 20 -28.04 -38.36 -16.79
C ALA A 20 -26.86 -37.46 -17.23
N ILE A 21 -26.41 -37.57 -18.48
CA ILE A 21 -25.36 -36.71 -19.04
C ILE A 21 -25.82 -35.24 -19.08
N ALA A 22 -27.06 -34.97 -19.51
CA ALA A 22 -27.62 -33.63 -19.54
C ALA A 22 -27.68 -33.03 -18.12
N SER A 23 -28.17 -33.77 -17.13
CA SER A 23 -28.21 -33.35 -15.72
C SER A 23 -26.81 -33.07 -15.16
N LEU A 24 -25.82 -33.91 -15.48
CA LEU A 24 -24.43 -33.69 -15.08
C LEU A 24 -23.85 -32.42 -15.71
N LEU A 25 -24.13 -32.16 -16.99
CA LEU A 25 -23.67 -30.95 -17.69
C LEU A 25 -24.30 -29.67 -17.11
N ILE A 26 -25.60 -29.70 -16.81
CA ILE A 26 -26.31 -28.58 -16.17
C ILE A 26 -25.75 -28.31 -14.78
N SER A 27 -25.61 -29.37 -13.96
CA SER A 27 -25.05 -29.29 -12.61
C SER A 27 -23.63 -28.71 -12.63
N LYS A 28 -22.76 -29.23 -13.51
CA LYS A 28 -21.40 -28.69 -13.70
C LYS A 28 -21.41 -27.21 -14.06
N ARG A 29 -22.26 -26.78 -15.01
CA ARG A 29 -22.38 -25.35 -15.38
C ARG A 29 -22.84 -24.49 -14.21
N TYR A 30 -23.78 -24.98 -13.39
CA TYR A 30 -24.25 -24.28 -12.21
C TYR A 30 -23.12 -24.10 -11.17
N TYR A 31 -22.42 -25.18 -10.82
CA TYR A 31 -21.28 -25.12 -9.90
C TYR A 31 -20.13 -24.27 -10.44
N ASP A 32 -19.81 -24.37 -11.73
CA ASP A 32 -18.79 -23.53 -12.36
C ASP A 32 -19.16 -22.05 -12.23
N LYS A 33 -20.43 -21.68 -12.45
CA LYS A 33 -20.91 -20.29 -12.25
C LYS A 33 -20.77 -19.84 -10.80
N ALA A 34 -21.28 -20.62 -9.85
CA ALA A 34 -21.21 -20.31 -8.42
C ALA A 34 -19.77 -20.18 -7.90
N ASN A 35 -18.88 -21.08 -8.33
CA ASN A 35 -17.45 -21.02 -8.00
C ASN A 35 -16.80 -19.75 -8.56
N ARG A 36 -17.15 -19.34 -9.78
CA ARG A 36 -16.64 -18.09 -10.37
C ARG A 36 -17.16 -16.85 -9.65
N GLU A 37 -18.39 -16.83 -9.17
CA GLU A 37 -18.93 -15.75 -8.34
C GLU A 37 -18.23 -15.69 -6.97
N SER A 38 -17.99 -16.85 -6.34
CA SER A 38 -17.22 -16.93 -5.09
C SER A 38 -15.80 -16.37 -5.25
N VAL A 39 -15.09 -16.72 -6.33
CA VAL A 39 -13.77 -16.12 -6.66
C VAL A 39 -13.89 -14.61 -6.81
N LEU A 40 -14.89 -14.12 -7.54
CA LEU A 40 -15.07 -12.69 -7.77
C LEU A 40 -15.25 -11.94 -6.45
N MET A 41 -16.13 -12.41 -5.58
CA MET A 41 -16.52 -11.72 -4.35
C MET A 41 -15.51 -11.88 -3.22
N MET A 42 -14.97 -13.09 -3.02
CA MET A 42 -14.11 -13.40 -1.88
C MET A 42 -12.64 -13.13 -2.15
N VAL A 43 -12.21 -13.11 -3.42
CA VAL A 43 -10.80 -12.96 -3.79
C VAL A 43 -10.58 -11.68 -4.58
N ILE A 44 -11.21 -11.56 -5.75
CA ILE A 44 -10.87 -10.48 -6.68
C ILE A 44 -11.33 -9.11 -6.18
N PHE A 45 -12.57 -9.02 -5.69
CA PHE A 45 -13.14 -7.76 -5.19
C PHE A 45 -12.29 -7.12 -4.07
N PRO A 46 -11.99 -7.82 -2.96
CA PRO A 46 -11.19 -7.23 -1.89
C PRO A 46 -9.76 -6.90 -2.33
N ILE A 47 -9.12 -7.74 -3.18
CA ILE A 47 -7.78 -7.43 -3.69
C ILE A 47 -7.79 -6.16 -4.55
N VAL A 48 -8.73 -6.02 -5.49
CA VAL A 48 -8.80 -4.82 -6.34
C VAL A 48 -9.04 -3.57 -5.48
N LYS A 49 -9.87 -3.68 -4.44
CA LYS A 49 -10.11 -2.58 -3.48
C LYS A 49 -8.83 -2.20 -2.72
N LEU A 50 -8.09 -3.18 -2.19
CA LEU A 50 -6.81 -2.95 -1.49
C LEU A 50 -5.77 -2.31 -2.42
N LEU A 51 -5.65 -2.82 -3.65
CA LEU A 51 -4.67 -2.31 -4.62
C LEU A 51 -5.01 -0.92 -5.17
N ASN A 52 -6.19 -0.37 -4.90
CA ASN A 52 -6.53 0.98 -5.32
C ASN A 52 -5.76 2.05 -4.52
N GLU A 53 -5.14 1.68 -3.40
CA GLU A 53 -4.26 2.55 -2.63
C GLU A 53 -2.89 2.73 -3.31
N LYS A 54 -2.27 3.90 -3.09
CA LYS A 54 -1.00 4.29 -3.76
C LYS A 54 0.24 3.67 -3.13
N TYR A 55 0.21 3.32 -1.84
CA TYR A 55 1.40 2.92 -1.08
C TYR A 55 1.38 1.43 -0.74
N TYR A 56 2.56 0.81 -0.69
CA TYR A 56 2.72 -0.60 -0.32
C TYR A 56 2.91 -0.72 1.20
N THR A 57 1.87 -1.09 1.94
CA THR A 57 1.98 -1.25 3.41
C THR A 57 2.06 -2.71 3.84
N ARG A 58 2.65 -2.96 5.02
CA ARG A 58 2.66 -4.29 5.62
C ARG A 58 1.24 -4.82 5.92
N ASN A 59 0.35 -3.95 6.39
CA ASN A 59 -1.03 -4.32 6.71
C ASN A 59 -1.78 -4.79 5.46
N ASP A 60 -1.60 -4.09 4.33
CA ASP A 60 -2.22 -4.51 3.07
C ASP A 60 -1.64 -5.82 2.56
N TYR A 61 -0.33 -6.05 2.74
CA TYR A 61 0.28 -7.34 2.43
C TYR A 61 -0.33 -8.47 3.26
N GLU A 62 -0.53 -8.26 4.57
CA GLU A 62 -1.17 -9.23 5.46
C GLU A 62 -2.62 -9.50 5.02
N ALA A 63 -3.38 -8.46 4.67
CA ALA A 63 -4.73 -8.61 4.12
C ALA A 63 -4.75 -9.37 2.78
N LEU A 64 -3.82 -9.07 1.86
CA LEU A 64 -3.66 -9.82 0.60
C LEU A 64 -3.34 -11.29 0.86
N PHE A 65 -2.50 -11.57 1.86
CA PHE A 65 -2.12 -12.94 2.23
C PHE A 65 -3.29 -13.72 2.84
N GLU A 66 -4.11 -13.09 3.69
CA GLU A 66 -5.34 -13.68 4.22
C GLU A 66 -6.33 -14.02 3.11
N ILE A 67 -6.53 -13.11 2.16
CA ILE A 67 -7.39 -13.36 0.99
C ILE A 67 -6.87 -14.54 0.18
N ASN A 68 -5.55 -14.63 -0.04
CA ASN A 68 -4.92 -15.74 -0.74
C ASN A 68 -5.04 -17.09 0.00
N SER A 69 -5.36 -17.07 1.29
CA SER A 69 -5.63 -18.26 2.10
C SER A 69 -7.09 -18.71 2.05
N SER A 70 -7.98 -17.94 1.41
CA SER A 70 -9.39 -18.29 1.23
C SER A 70 -9.57 -19.55 0.37
N TYR A 71 -10.56 -20.38 0.73
CA TYR A 71 -10.92 -21.58 -0.04
C TYR A 71 -11.28 -21.25 -1.50
N ALA A 72 -11.83 -20.06 -1.76
CA ALA A 72 -12.22 -19.63 -3.10
C ALA A 72 -11.02 -19.54 -4.08
N VAL A 73 -9.79 -19.37 -3.57
CA VAL A 73 -8.56 -19.27 -4.37
C VAL A 73 -8.31 -20.52 -5.21
N LYS A 74 -8.76 -21.71 -4.75
CA LYS A 74 -8.61 -22.95 -5.51
C LYS A 74 -9.38 -22.95 -6.85
N TYR A 75 -10.37 -22.07 -6.99
CA TYR A 75 -11.19 -21.92 -8.18
C TYR A 75 -10.68 -20.82 -9.14
N LEU A 76 -9.54 -20.18 -8.81
CA LEU A 76 -8.83 -19.34 -9.76
C LEU A 76 -8.35 -20.17 -10.95
N ARG A 77 -8.45 -19.61 -12.14
CA ARG A 77 -7.80 -20.20 -13.32
C ARG A 77 -6.29 -20.11 -13.14
N LYS A 78 -5.54 -21.04 -13.75
CA LYS A 78 -4.07 -21.08 -13.66
C LYS A 78 -3.41 -19.72 -13.90
N LYS A 79 -3.83 -18.99 -14.94
CA LYS A 79 -3.31 -17.64 -15.25
C LYS A 79 -3.59 -16.63 -14.14
N GLU A 80 -4.79 -16.64 -13.55
CA GLU A 80 -5.19 -15.72 -12.48
C GLU A 80 -4.40 -16.02 -11.20
N ARG A 81 -4.29 -17.32 -10.84
CA ARG A 81 -3.50 -17.77 -9.69
C ARG A 81 -2.03 -17.38 -9.83
N ASN A 82 -1.43 -17.61 -10.99
CA ASN A 82 -0.02 -17.25 -11.22
C ASN A 82 0.21 -15.75 -11.02
N LYS A 83 -0.68 -14.90 -11.58
CA LYS A 83 -0.58 -13.45 -11.39
C LYS A 83 -0.81 -13.00 -9.95
N LEU A 84 -1.70 -13.67 -9.21
CA LEU A 84 -1.85 -13.42 -7.77
C LEU A 84 -0.57 -13.74 -6.99
N LEU A 85 0.08 -14.86 -7.29
CA LEU A 85 1.33 -15.26 -6.62
C LEU A 85 2.50 -14.33 -6.98
N GLU A 86 2.60 -13.91 -8.24
CA GLU A 86 3.59 -12.90 -8.69
C GLU A 86 3.37 -11.56 -7.97
N LEU A 87 2.11 -11.12 -7.84
CA LEU A 87 1.74 -9.94 -7.06
C LEU A 87 2.15 -10.08 -5.60
N LEU A 88 1.76 -11.17 -4.92
CA LEU A 88 2.10 -11.39 -3.50
C LEU A 88 3.61 -11.39 -3.27
N SER A 89 4.36 -12.07 -4.15
CA SER A 89 5.82 -12.11 -4.03
C SER A 89 6.43 -10.72 -4.18
N ALA A 90 6.02 -9.95 -5.19
CA ALA A 90 6.56 -8.61 -5.42
C ALA A 90 6.13 -7.63 -4.32
N TYR A 91 4.89 -7.73 -3.85
CA TYR A 91 4.37 -6.89 -2.75
C TYR A 91 5.14 -7.15 -1.45
N ARG A 92 5.41 -8.43 -1.13
CA ARG A 92 6.21 -8.81 0.05
C ARG A 92 7.60 -8.16 0.06
N ASP A 93 8.20 -8.01 -1.11
CA ASP A 93 9.56 -7.46 -1.24
C ASP A 93 9.60 -5.95 -0.96
N VAL A 94 8.48 -5.24 -1.16
CA VAL A 94 8.38 -3.77 -1.00
C VAL A 94 7.63 -3.33 0.25
N CYS A 95 6.76 -4.16 0.84
CA CYS A 95 5.95 -3.75 2.00
C CYS A 95 6.75 -3.54 3.29
N LYS A 96 8.03 -3.97 3.31
CA LYS A 96 8.97 -3.75 4.41
C LYS A 96 9.88 -2.54 4.18
N TYR A 97 9.69 -1.81 3.08
CA TYR A 97 10.47 -0.62 2.79
C TYR A 97 10.23 0.45 3.86
N SER A 98 11.32 0.98 4.40
CA SER A 98 11.33 2.22 5.17
C SER A 98 12.33 3.13 4.50
N LYS A 99 11.89 4.35 4.19
CA LYS A 99 12.73 5.34 3.53
C LYS A 99 13.94 5.68 4.39
N GLU A 100 13.71 5.87 5.69
CA GLU A 100 14.72 6.23 6.68
C GLU A 100 15.80 5.16 6.79
N ASN A 101 15.40 3.88 6.83
CA ASN A 101 16.34 2.76 6.83
C ASN A 101 17.13 2.64 5.51
N ALA A 102 16.46 2.84 4.37
CA ALA A 102 17.11 2.80 3.06
C ALA A 102 18.11 3.94 2.89
N ASP A 103 17.71 5.17 3.23
CA ASP A 103 18.54 6.37 3.17
C ASP A 103 19.74 6.26 4.11
N THR A 104 19.53 5.80 5.35
CA THR A 104 20.63 5.48 6.29
C THR A 104 21.60 4.47 5.68
N SER A 105 21.10 3.40 5.08
CA SER A 105 21.95 2.38 4.45
C SER A 105 22.76 2.97 3.29
N CYS A 106 22.18 3.89 2.50
CA CYS A 106 22.89 4.61 1.44
C CYS A 106 24.02 5.47 2.00
N ILE A 107 23.76 6.23 3.06
CA ILE A 107 24.75 7.12 3.70
C ILE A 107 25.88 6.29 4.34
N MET A 108 25.56 5.19 5.03
CA MET A 108 26.58 4.27 5.58
C MET A 108 27.39 3.57 4.49
N ALA A 109 26.78 3.24 3.34
CA ALA A 109 27.50 2.70 2.19
C ALA A 109 28.47 3.73 1.60
N TYR A 110 28.09 5.00 1.55
CA TYR A 110 28.96 6.11 1.16
C TYR A 110 30.15 6.28 2.11
N TYR A 111 29.92 6.22 3.42
CA TYR A 111 31.01 6.21 4.40
C TYR A 111 32.06 5.13 4.10
N ASN A 112 31.60 3.89 3.89
CA ASN A 112 32.47 2.77 3.54
C ASN A 112 33.19 2.96 2.20
N TYR A 113 32.55 3.63 1.23
CA TYR A 113 33.18 3.99 -0.04
C TYR A 113 34.32 5.00 0.17
N LYS A 114 34.13 6.03 1.00
CA LYS A 114 35.18 7.02 1.30
C LYS A 114 36.37 6.42 2.04
N LEU A 115 36.15 5.48 2.96
CA LEU A 115 37.24 4.72 3.58
C LEU A 115 38.05 3.94 2.52
N LYS A 116 37.36 3.21 1.64
CA LYS A 116 38.00 2.43 0.57
C LYS A 116 38.76 3.31 -0.44
N GLU A 117 38.23 4.48 -0.77
CA GLU A 117 38.89 5.46 -1.64
C GLU A 117 40.25 5.91 -1.06
N LYS A 118 40.40 5.89 0.27
CA LYS A 118 41.65 6.14 0.99
C LYS A 118 42.49 4.89 1.23
N GLY A 119 42.12 3.74 0.66
CA GLY A 119 42.82 2.47 0.86
C GLY A 119 42.59 1.83 2.22
N ILE A 120 41.58 2.31 2.99
CA ILE A 120 41.25 1.78 4.30
C ILE A 120 40.21 0.67 4.15
N ASN A 121 40.46 -0.47 4.78
CA ASN A 121 39.48 -1.56 4.86
C ASN A 121 38.39 -1.19 5.90
N PRO A 122 37.10 -1.05 5.51
CA PRO A 122 36.02 -0.77 6.46
C PRO A 122 35.73 -1.91 7.44
N LYS A 123 36.22 -3.12 7.18
CA LYS A 123 36.03 -4.28 8.06
C LYS A 123 37.37 -4.88 8.48
N PRO A 124 38.15 -4.18 9.32
CA PRO A 124 39.50 -4.60 9.67
C PRO A 124 39.52 -5.67 10.77
N CYS A 125 38.38 -5.92 11.44
CA CYS A 125 38.31 -6.82 12.58
C CYS A 125 37.96 -8.24 12.12
N ALA A 126 38.83 -9.21 12.38
CA ALA A 126 38.55 -10.61 12.11
C ALA A 126 37.62 -11.19 13.18
N ILE A 127 36.62 -11.97 12.75
CA ILE A 127 35.82 -12.85 13.59
C ILE A 127 36.46 -14.24 13.51
N THR A 128 36.79 -14.81 14.66
CA THR A 128 37.31 -16.18 14.78
C THR A 128 36.25 -17.13 15.33
N ASP A 129 36.31 -18.40 14.93
CA ASP A 129 35.57 -19.46 15.61
C ASP A 129 36.23 -19.84 16.95
N ASP A 130 35.66 -20.85 17.63
CA ASP A 130 36.16 -21.35 18.92
C ASP A 130 37.57 -21.96 18.82
N ASP A 131 37.99 -22.36 17.60
CA ASP A 131 39.31 -22.92 17.30
C ASP A 131 40.34 -21.83 16.91
N GLY A 132 39.90 -20.56 16.81
CA GLY A 132 40.75 -19.42 16.46
C GLY A 132 40.91 -19.19 14.96
N GLU A 133 40.19 -19.93 14.11
CA GLU A 133 40.23 -19.76 12.65
C GLU A 133 39.37 -18.56 12.22
N VAL A 134 39.89 -17.73 11.30
CA VAL A 134 39.17 -16.55 10.81
C VAL A 134 38.02 -16.97 9.90
N VAL A 135 36.78 -16.68 10.31
CA VAL A 135 35.56 -17.06 9.59
C VAL A 135 34.87 -15.89 8.87
N ALA A 136 35.12 -14.64 9.29
CA ALA A 136 34.56 -13.46 8.65
C ALA A 136 35.32 -12.17 9.04
N ASP A 137 35.13 -11.12 8.25
CA ASP A 137 35.56 -9.77 8.59
C ASP A 137 34.38 -8.91 9.05
N ASP A 138 34.61 -8.08 10.06
CA ASP A 138 33.63 -7.19 10.67
C ASP A 138 34.15 -5.77 10.87
N PHE A 139 33.19 -4.87 11.07
CA PHE A 139 33.45 -3.48 11.41
C PHE A 139 34.09 -3.37 12.80
N PRO A 140 34.79 -2.26 13.10
CA PRO A 140 35.24 -1.97 14.44
C PRO A 140 34.08 -1.88 15.44
N PRO A 141 34.38 -1.89 16.75
CA PRO A 141 33.38 -1.67 17.79
C PRO A 141 32.55 -0.40 17.55
N ASP A 142 31.35 -0.36 18.12
CA ASP A 142 30.40 0.75 18.03
C ASP A 142 29.85 1.10 16.63
N TYR A 143 30.14 0.34 15.58
CA TYR A 143 29.60 0.61 14.24
C TYR A 143 28.06 0.68 14.22
N ASN A 144 27.40 -0.19 14.99
CA ASN A 144 25.95 -0.18 15.14
C ASN A 144 25.43 1.10 15.83
N TYR A 145 26.19 1.67 16.76
CA TYR A 145 25.83 2.95 17.40
C TYR A 145 26.00 4.12 16.43
N LEU A 146 27.05 4.09 15.59
CA LEU A 146 27.18 5.07 14.50
C LEU A 146 25.99 4.98 13.54
N GLN A 147 25.63 3.77 13.11
CA GLN A 147 24.49 3.56 12.21
C GLN A 147 23.16 4.02 12.84
N ASP A 148 22.91 3.72 14.11
CA ASP A 148 21.72 4.17 14.84
C ASP A 148 21.68 5.69 15.00
N TYR A 149 22.83 6.32 15.23
CA TYR A 149 22.93 7.78 15.28
C TYR A 149 22.57 8.43 13.93
N VAL A 150 23.13 7.91 12.83
CA VAL A 150 22.77 8.37 11.48
C VAL A 150 21.29 8.16 11.21
N TYR A 151 20.74 7.00 11.59
CA TYR A 151 19.31 6.70 11.46
C TYR A 151 18.42 7.71 12.19
N LYS A 152 18.78 8.09 13.42
CA LYS A 152 18.07 9.10 14.20
C LYS A 152 18.08 10.47 13.52
N ILE A 153 19.20 10.86 12.93
CA ILE A 153 19.29 12.11 12.15
C ILE A 153 18.39 12.00 10.91
N VAL A 154 18.53 10.95 10.10
CA VAL A 154 17.76 10.75 8.86
C VAL A 154 16.25 10.68 9.12
N SER A 155 15.84 10.13 10.26
CA SER A 155 14.44 10.02 10.67
C SER A 155 13.87 11.30 11.29
N SER A 156 14.70 12.33 11.50
CA SER A 156 14.28 13.58 12.12
C SER A 156 13.57 14.50 11.12
N PHE A 157 12.71 15.39 11.63
CA PHE A 157 12.10 16.44 10.81
C PHE A 157 13.16 17.40 10.25
N ASP A 158 14.24 17.64 11.00
CA ASP A 158 15.37 18.49 10.58
C ASP A 158 16.06 17.97 9.32
N PHE A 159 16.02 16.66 9.06
CA PHE A 159 16.58 16.10 7.81
C PHE A 159 15.77 16.52 6.57
N ILE A 160 14.51 16.90 6.75
CA ILE A 160 13.64 17.40 5.68
C ILE A 160 13.77 18.93 5.56
N GLU A 161 13.77 19.65 6.69
CA GLU A 161 13.79 21.12 6.70
C GLU A 161 15.20 21.71 6.47
N SER A 162 16.22 21.06 7.03
CA SER A 162 17.60 21.56 7.11
C SER A 162 18.62 20.44 6.83
N PRO A 163 18.61 19.83 5.63
CA PRO A 163 19.48 18.71 5.29
C PRO A 163 20.97 19.06 5.36
N GLU A 164 21.35 20.32 5.14
CA GLU A 164 22.75 20.77 5.23
C GLU A 164 23.29 20.69 6.66
N GLU A 165 22.50 21.12 7.66
CA GLU A 165 22.90 21.02 9.07
C GLU A 165 23.01 19.55 9.51
N CYS A 166 22.09 18.72 9.05
CA CYS A 166 22.14 17.28 9.30
C CYS A 166 23.37 16.63 8.64
N THR A 167 23.73 17.08 7.43
CA THR A 167 24.93 16.62 6.72
C THR A 167 26.19 16.91 7.52
N ILE A 168 26.30 18.09 8.14
CA ILE A 168 27.42 18.45 9.01
C ILE A 168 27.50 17.49 10.21
N LYS A 169 26.39 17.26 10.92
CA LYS A 169 26.33 16.34 12.07
C LYS A 169 26.76 14.91 11.70
N ILE A 170 26.31 14.42 10.53
CA ILE A 170 26.69 13.09 10.02
C ILE A 170 28.18 13.06 9.66
N ALA A 171 28.70 14.08 8.97
CA ALA A 171 30.11 14.17 8.62
C ALA A 171 31.02 14.19 9.87
N ASP A 172 30.62 14.93 10.91
CA ASP A 172 31.33 14.99 12.19
C ASP A 172 31.31 13.62 12.88
N ALA A 173 30.17 12.92 12.89
CA ALA A 173 30.09 11.57 13.44
C ALA A 173 31.00 10.58 12.69
N PHE A 174 31.05 10.65 11.36
CA PHE A 174 31.96 9.86 10.54
C PHE A 174 33.42 10.17 10.84
N LYS A 175 33.78 11.45 10.98
CA LYS A 175 35.13 11.87 11.33
C LYS A 175 35.55 11.31 12.69
N CYS A 176 34.75 11.53 13.74
CA CYS A 176 35.02 11.03 15.09
C CYS A 176 35.17 9.50 15.13
N TYR A 177 34.30 8.77 14.42
CA TYR A 177 34.38 7.31 14.36
C TYR A 177 35.64 6.84 13.61
N THR A 178 35.99 7.53 12.52
CA THR A 178 37.19 7.22 11.73
C THR A 178 38.46 7.42 12.54
N GLU A 179 38.58 8.56 13.23
CA GLU A 179 39.70 8.90 14.09
C GLU A 179 39.87 7.90 15.24
N LYS A 180 38.76 7.43 15.82
CA LYS A 180 38.79 6.46 16.92
C LYS A 180 39.24 5.07 16.49
N TYR A 181 38.83 4.60 15.30
CA TYR A 181 38.90 3.18 14.95
C TYR A 181 39.74 2.82 13.71
N TYR A 182 40.08 3.78 12.84
CA TYR A 182 40.80 3.48 11.60
C TYR A 182 42.08 4.30 11.44
N THR A 183 41.96 5.63 11.39
CA THR A 183 43.09 6.51 11.07
C THR A 183 42.85 7.92 11.61
N GLY A 184 43.93 8.59 12.01
CA GLY A 184 43.92 10.03 12.31
C GLY A 184 44.04 10.92 11.06
N GLU A 185 44.17 10.34 9.87
CA GLU A 185 44.19 11.11 8.62
C GLU A 185 42.83 11.73 8.31
N GLU A 186 42.84 12.97 7.82
CA GLU A 186 41.61 13.69 7.50
C GLU A 186 40.92 13.10 6.26
N ILE A 187 39.68 12.63 6.45
CA ILE A 187 38.77 12.25 5.38
C ILE A 187 37.64 13.27 5.31
N THR A 188 37.53 13.94 4.16
CA THR A 188 36.42 14.87 3.91
C THR A 188 35.20 14.11 3.39
N TYR A 189 34.06 14.30 4.05
CA TYR A 189 32.76 13.74 3.66
C TYR A 189 31.87 14.80 2.99
N PHE A 190 31.04 14.39 2.04
CA PHE A 190 30.02 15.20 1.34
C PHE A 190 30.51 16.45 0.60
N LYS A 191 31.80 16.51 0.25
CA LYS A 191 32.36 17.56 -0.62
C LYS A 191 32.14 17.28 -2.11
N ASP A 192 32.07 16.00 -2.47
CA ASP A 192 31.86 15.50 -3.82
C ASP A 192 30.37 15.50 -4.21
N TYR A 193 29.50 15.12 -3.27
CA TYR A 193 28.07 15.02 -3.46
C TYR A 193 27.31 15.53 -2.23
N SER A 194 26.17 16.20 -2.45
CA SER A 194 25.19 16.44 -1.39
C SER A 194 24.63 15.11 -0.88
N ILE A 195 24.08 15.10 0.34
CA ILE A 195 23.54 13.89 0.95
C ILE A 195 22.38 13.29 0.13
N GLU A 196 21.56 14.13 -0.49
CA GLU A 196 20.49 13.70 -1.40
C GLU A 196 21.08 13.01 -2.62
N LYS A 197 22.16 13.56 -3.18
CA LYS A 197 22.80 12.97 -4.35
C LYS A 197 23.50 11.65 -4.03
N VAL A 198 24.07 11.53 -2.83
CA VAL A 198 24.58 10.26 -2.29
C VAL A 198 23.47 9.22 -2.23
N ILE A 199 22.30 9.57 -1.68
CA ILE A 199 21.15 8.66 -1.62
C ILE A 199 20.67 8.30 -3.02
N GLU A 200 20.48 9.27 -3.91
CA GLU A 200 19.98 9.06 -5.28
C GLU A 200 20.89 8.12 -6.09
N LEU A 201 22.21 8.30 -6.02
CA LEU A 201 23.18 7.54 -6.81
C LEU A 201 23.52 6.16 -6.23
N SER A 202 23.16 5.91 -4.97
CA SER A 202 23.46 4.67 -4.27
C SER A 202 22.88 3.43 -4.97
N GLU A 203 23.67 2.36 -5.02
CA GLU A 203 23.23 1.04 -5.48
C GLU A 203 22.06 0.49 -4.66
N ILE A 204 21.93 0.91 -3.39
CA ILE A 204 20.80 0.51 -2.53
C ILE A 204 19.50 1.15 -3.04
N SER A 205 19.52 2.44 -3.36
CA SER A 205 18.37 3.15 -3.94
C SER A 205 17.98 2.56 -5.30
N LYS A 206 18.96 2.26 -6.16
CA LYS A 206 18.71 1.59 -7.45
C LYS A 206 18.01 0.24 -7.26
N LYS A 207 18.50 -0.59 -6.32
CA LYS A 207 17.88 -1.89 -6.00
C LYS A 207 16.46 -1.75 -5.48
N TRP A 208 16.17 -0.74 -4.66
CA TRP A 208 14.81 -0.46 -4.18
C TRP A 208 13.88 0.02 -5.30
N ASN A 209 14.34 0.93 -6.15
CA ASN A 209 13.59 1.39 -7.32
C ASN A 209 13.25 0.22 -8.25
N ASP A 210 14.17 -0.72 -8.45
CA ASP A 210 13.91 -1.94 -9.23
C ASP A 210 12.89 -2.87 -8.57
N LYS A 211 12.86 -2.95 -7.23
CA LYS A 211 11.80 -3.71 -6.51
C LYS A 211 10.45 -3.04 -6.69
N PHE A 212 10.35 -1.72 -6.51
CA PHE A 212 9.11 -0.97 -6.70
C PHE A 212 8.58 -1.10 -8.13
N ARG A 213 9.44 -0.91 -9.14
CA ARG A 213 9.08 -1.09 -10.55
C ARG A 213 8.51 -2.49 -10.83
N ARG A 214 9.09 -3.54 -10.23
CA ARG A 214 8.58 -4.92 -10.37
C ARG A 214 7.24 -5.09 -9.65
N ALA A 215 7.07 -4.52 -8.46
CA ALA A 215 5.80 -4.55 -7.74
C ALA A 215 4.69 -3.84 -8.51
N ASP A 216 4.97 -2.65 -9.05
CA ASP A 216 4.03 -1.87 -9.86
C ASP A 216 3.62 -2.63 -11.13
N LYS A 217 4.60 -3.23 -11.82
CA LYS A 217 4.32 -4.08 -12.98
C LYS A 217 3.42 -5.27 -12.62
N SER A 218 3.73 -6.00 -11.54
CA SER A 218 2.92 -7.14 -11.09
C SER A 218 1.50 -6.71 -10.69
N LYS A 219 1.37 -5.55 -10.01
CA LYS A 219 0.09 -4.92 -9.66
C LYS A 219 -0.73 -4.60 -10.91
N GLU A 220 -0.12 -3.95 -11.89
CA GLU A 220 -0.77 -3.59 -13.15
C GLU A 220 -1.21 -4.84 -13.93
N GLU A 221 -0.34 -5.84 -14.07
CA GLU A 221 -0.65 -7.09 -14.77
C GLU A 221 -1.79 -7.86 -14.10
N PHE A 222 -1.85 -7.87 -12.76
CA PHE A 222 -2.95 -8.47 -12.01
C PHE A 222 -4.26 -7.70 -12.22
N LEU A 223 -4.25 -6.36 -12.09
CA LEU A 223 -5.43 -5.52 -12.27
C LEU A 223 -5.95 -5.55 -13.71
N ASN A 224 -5.09 -5.84 -14.69
CA ASN A 224 -5.46 -6.00 -16.10
C ASN A 224 -6.08 -7.36 -16.45
N LEU A 225 -6.18 -8.30 -15.51
CA LEU A 225 -6.89 -9.56 -15.73
C LEU A 225 -8.38 -9.30 -16.05
N PRO A 226 -9.00 -10.09 -16.96
CA PRO A 226 -10.41 -9.90 -17.32
C PRO A 226 -11.38 -9.95 -16.12
N ILE A 227 -11.09 -10.76 -15.10
CA ILE A 227 -11.91 -10.84 -13.89
C ILE A 227 -11.78 -9.58 -13.02
N CYS A 228 -10.59 -8.98 -12.95
CA CYS A 228 -10.35 -7.74 -12.21
C CYS A 228 -11.00 -6.54 -12.88
N LYS A 229 -10.96 -6.46 -14.22
CA LYS A 229 -11.64 -5.40 -14.99
C LYS A 229 -13.14 -5.34 -14.73
N LYS A 230 -13.80 -6.50 -14.54
CA LYS A 230 -15.23 -6.56 -14.16
C LYS A 230 -15.49 -5.87 -12.82
N VAL A 231 -14.61 -6.08 -11.84
CA VAL A 231 -14.70 -5.43 -10.52
C VAL A 231 -14.42 -3.95 -10.63
N LYS A 232 -13.39 -3.55 -11.39
CA LYS A 232 -13.03 -2.14 -11.53
C LYS A 232 -14.21 -1.31 -12.05
N ASN A 233 -14.92 -1.81 -13.06
CA ASN A 233 -16.13 -1.15 -13.56
C ASN A 233 -17.22 -1.04 -12.47
N ILE A 234 -17.42 -2.06 -11.65
CA ILE A 234 -18.39 -2.03 -10.53
C ILE A 234 -17.98 -0.98 -9.47
N ILE A 235 -16.69 -0.90 -9.14
CA ILE A 235 -16.18 0.08 -8.17
C ILE A 235 -16.30 1.50 -8.74
N ASP A 236 -15.95 1.71 -10.01
CA ASP A 236 -16.03 3.00 -10.67
C ASP A 236 -17.51 3.47 -10.77
N GLU A 237 -18.43 2.59 -11.17
CA GLU A 237 -19.88 2.85 -11.18
C GLU A 237 -20.44 3.13 -9.77
N SER A 238 -20.02 2.35 -8.76
CA SER A 238 -20.42 2.57 -7.36
C SER A 238 -19.86 3.87 -6.77
N SER A 239 -18.65 4.28 -7.18
CA SER A 239 -18.01 5.50 -6.70
C SER A 239 -18.68 6.74 -7.29
N VAL A 240 -19.07 6.69 -8.56
CA VAL A 240 -19.90 7.71 -9.21
C VAL A 240 -21.26 7.83 -8.51
N ASN A 241 -21.95 6.72 -8.25
CA ASN A 241 -23.24 6.73 -7.54
C ASN A 241 -23.13 7.28 -6.11
N LYS A 242 -22.05 6.95 -5.38
CA LYS A 242 -21.81 7.48 -4.02
C LYS A 242 -21.52 9.00 -4.04
N TYR A 243 -20.75 9.49 -5.01
CA TYR A 243 -20.49 10.92 -5.18
C TYR A 243 -21.76 11.69 -5.52
N VAL A 244 -22.56 11.17 -6.45
CA VAL A 244 -23.85 11.75 -6.85
C VAL A 244 -24.82 11.82 -5.67
N ASN A 245 -24.95 10.74 -4.90
CA ASN A 245 -25.82 10.73 -3.72
C ASN A 245 -25.37 11.71 -2.63
N ARG A 246 -24.05 11.83 -2.37
CA ARG A 246 -23.52 12.78 -1.38
C ARG A 246 -23.79 14.25 -1.78
N LYS A 247 -23.69 14.57 -3.07
CA LYS A 247 -24.04 15.89 -3.63
C LYS A 247 -25.54 16.20 -3.55
N ILE A 248 -26.40 15.17 -3.64
CA ILE A 248 -27.85 15.30 -3.48
C ILE A 248 -28.18 15.57 -2.00
N ASP A 249 -27.59 14.81 -1.08
CA ASP A 249 -27.80 14.98 0.36
C ASP A 249 -27.29 16.35 0.86
N GLU A 250 -26.13 16.82 0.39
CA GLU A 250 -25.61 18.16 0.71
C GLU A 250 -26.52 19.28 0.18
N LYS A 251 -27.10 19.11 -1.02
CA LYS A 251 -28.09 20.07 -1.56
C LYS A 251 -29.38 20.06 -0.74
N GLU A 252 -29.85 18.89 -0.32
CA GLU A 252 -31.08 18.77 0.47
C GLU A 252 -30.91 19.32 1.90
N TYR A 253 -29.74 19.09 2.52
CA TYR A 253 -29.39 19.66 3.82
C TYR A 253 -29.30 21.19 3.75
N ASN A 254 -28.55 21.73 2.79
CA ASN A 254 -28.42 23.18 2.61
C ASN A 254 -29.77 23.85 2.31
N TYR A 255 -30.66 23.18 1.58
CA TYR A 255 -32.01 23.68 1.31
C TYR A 255 -32.90 23.71 2.57
N LYS A 256 -32.86 22.65 3.39
CA LYS A 256 -33.61 22.60 4.67
C LYS A 256 -33.08 23.62 5.68
N GLU A 257 -31.78 23.81 5.77
CA GLU A 257 -31.17 24.81 6.64
C GLU A 257 -31.53 26.23 6.20
N TYR A 258 -31.49 26.50 4.88
CA TYR A 258 -31.93 27.78 4.31
C TYR A 258 -33.41 28.07 4.62
N GLU A 259 -34.30 27.10 4.45
CA GLU A 259 -35.73 27.26 4.76
C GLU A 259 -35.97 27.49 6.27
N GLN A 260 -35.25 26.79 7.15
CA GLN A 260 -35.35 27.00 8.59
C GLN A 260 -34.86 28.38 9.03
N ARG A 261 -33.76 28.87 8.45
CA ARG A 261 -33.27 30.24 8.69
C ARG A 261 -34.29 31.26 8.19
N ARG A 262 -34.78 31.12 6.96
CA ARG A 262 -35.80 32.01 6.38
C ARG A 262 -37.07 32.10 7.23
N ILE A 263 -37.56 30.98 7.77
CA ILE A 263 -38.73 30.97 8.66
C ILE A 263 -38.42 31.72 9.96
N ARG A 264 -37.24 31.48 10.55
CA ARG A 264 -36.81 32.12 11.80
C ARG A 264 -36.66 33.63 11.64
N ASP A 265 -36.01 34.07 10.57
CA ASP A 265 -35.76 35.48 10.28
C ASP A 265 -37.09 36.22 10.03
N ASN A 266 -38.03 35.58 9.32
CA ASN A 266 -39.37 36.12 9.14
C ASN A 266 -40.13 36.22 10.47
N MET A 267 -40.01 35.25 11.37
CA MET A 267 -40.63 35.31 12.70
C MET A 267 -40.06 36.43 13.56
N ILE A 268 -38.74 36.64 13.52
CA ILE A 268 -38.06 37.72 14.23
C ILE A 268 -38.50 39.08 13.66
N LEU A 269 -38.53 39.22 12.33
CA LEU A 269 -38.93 40.44 11.66
C LEU A 269 -40.39 40.84 11.98
N GLU A 270 -41.30 39.88 12.01
CA GLU A 270 -42.71 40.12 12.36
C GLU A 270 -42.87 40.49 13.86
N ASP A 271 -42.11 39.87 14.78
CA ASP A 271 -42.14 40.26 16.20
C ASP A 271 -41.57 41.67 16.41
N VAL A 272 -40.46 42.01 15.73
CA VAL A 272 -39.86 43.36 15.79
C VAL A 272 -40.81 44.42 15.24
N LYS A 273 -41.46 44.17 14.10
CA LYS A 273 -42.47 45.08 13.55
C LYS A 273 -43.61 45.30 14.54
N LYS A 274 -44.16 44.23 15.09
CA LYS A 274 -45.25 44.27 16.06
C LYS A 274 -44.84 44.98 17.35
N ALA A 275 -43.62 44.77 17.83
CA ALA A 275 -43.07 45.43 19.01
C ALA A 275 -42.97 46.95 18.79
N ASN A 276 -42.46 47.36 17.62
CA ASN A 276 -42.39 48.77 17.22
C ASN A 276 -43.77 49.43 17.09
N GLU A 277 -44.76 48.75 16.50
CA GLU A 277 -46.13 49.27 16.40
C GLU A 277 -46.78 49.47 17.77
N LEU A 278 -46.47 48.63 18.75
CA LEU A 278 -47.03 48.66 20.09
C LEU A 278 -46.20 49.49 21.10
N GLY A 279 -45.08 50.09 20.67
CA GLY A 279 -44.17 50.83 21.56
C GLY A 279 -43.56 49.94 22.66
N SER A 280 -43.39 48.66 22.39
CA SER A 280 -42.91 47.63 23.32
C SER A 280 -41.59 47.04 22.82
N ILE A 281 -40.87 46.36 23.72
CA ILE A 281 -39.57 45.74 23.37
C ILE A 281 -39.82 44.36 22.75
N SER A 282 -39.10 44.04 21.68
CA SER A 282 -39.11 42.72 21.00
C SER A 282 -38.81 41.60 21.98
N ARG A 283 -39.38 40.41 21.76
CA ARG A 283 -39.12 39.24 22.60
C ARG A 283 -37.79 38.55 22.27
N TYR A 284 -37.18 38.89 21.13
CA TYR A 284 -35.87 38.40 20.73
C TYR A 284 -34.78 39.38 21.16
N SER A 285 -33.64 38.88 21.63
CA SER A 285 -32.52 39.72 22.06
C SER A 285 -31.84 40.41 20.87
N GLU A 286 -31.09 41.49 21.12
CA GLU A 286 -30.34 42.20 20.06
C GLU A 286 -29.36 41.28 19.31
N GLU A 287 -28.75 40.31 20.00
CA GLU A 287 -27.88 39.28 19.41
C GLU A 287 -28.63 38.28 18.51
N GLN A 288 -29.95 38.11 18.69
CA GLN A 288 -30.79 37.24 17.85
C GLN A 288 -31.39 37.99 16.65
N ILE A 289 -31.33 39.33 16.65
CA ILE A 289 -31.88 40.21 15.62
C ILE A 289 -30.81 40.60 14.58
N GLN A 290 -29.51 40.51 14.93
CA GLN A 290 -28.36 40.69 14.03
C GLN A 290 -27.97 39.41 13.31
#